data_AF-A0A366I6X2-F1
#
_entry.id   AF-A0A366I6X2-F1
#
_cell.length_a   1.000
_cell.length_b   1.000
_cell.length_c   1.000
_cell.angle_alpha   90.00
_cell.angle_beta   90.00
_cell.angle_gamma   90.00
#
_symmetry.space_group_name_H-M   'P 1'
#
loop_
_entity.id
_entity.type
_entity.pdbx_description
1 polymer ?
#
loop_
_entity_poly.entity_id
_entity_poly.type
_entity_poly.pdbx_seq_one_letter_code
_entity_poly.pdbx_strand_id
1 'polypeptide(L)'
;MANLPEKQEWIDGIYQLETSDPVVGGPGGVSNRQAEQLADRTAYLKKELESTGEDLQSHIDAADPHTQYAPKASPALTGTPTAPTAAAGVNNAQIATTAYVMAAIAALVNGSPGALDTLKELAAALGDDPNFSTTVLNKLA
;
A
#
# COMPACT_ATOMS: atom_id res chain seq x y z
N MET A 1 20.72 -31.82 39.39
CA MET A 1 20.80 -30.47 40.00
C MET A 1 19.44 -29.82 39.81
N ALA A 2 18.93 -29.07 40.79
CA ALA A 2 17.66 -28.36 40.66
C ALA A 2 17.91 -27.00 40.01
N ASN A 3 17.21 -26.70 38.90
CA ASN A 3 17.24 -25.37 38.28
C ASN A 3 16.19 -24.48 38.95
N LEU A 4 16.42 -23.16 38.90
CA LEU A 4 15.42 -22.18 39.29
C LEU A 4 14.32 -22.13 38.21
N PRO A 5 13.03 -22.22 38.56
CA PRO A 5 11.96 -22.13 37.57
C PRO A 5 11.83 -20.68 37.07
N GLU A 6 11.79 -20.49 35.75
CA GLU A 6 11.63 -19.19 35.11
C GLU A 6 10.19 -18.99 34.63
N LYS A 7 9.68 -17.77 34.75
CA LYS A 7 8.37 -17.32 34.26
C LYS A 7 8.55 -16.11 33.36
N GLN A 8 7.71 -15.95 32.36
CA GLN A 8 7.72 -14.77 31.49
C GLN A 8 6.94 -13.63 32.16
N GLU A 9 7.49 -13.09 33.25
CA GLU A 9 6.84 -12.06 34.06
C GLU A 9 7.76 -10.86 34.25
N TRP A 10 7.24 -9.66 33.98
CA TRP A 10 7.94 -8.43 34.32
C TRP A 10 7.67 -8.08 35.78
N ILE A 11 8.71 -8.19 36.62
CA ILE A 11 8.62 -7.90 38.05
C ILE A 11 9.17 -6.51 38.31
N ASP A 12 8.45 -5.64 39.01
CA ASP A 12 8.95 -4.31 39.37
C ASP A 12 9.90 -4.37 40.58
N GLY A 13 11.10 -3.80 40.43
CA GLY A 13 12.21 -3.95 41.37
C GLY A 13 12.84 -5.36 41.45
N ILE A 14 14.03 -5.43 42.07
CA ILE A 14 14.65 -6.68 42.53
C ILE A 14 14.71 -6.57 44.05
N TYR A 15 14.17 -7.56 44.75
CA TYR A 15 14.21 -7.62 46.20
C TYR A 15 15.66 -7.51 46.67
N GLN A 16 15.92 -6.75 47.72
CA GLN A 16 17.22 -6.70 48.36
C GLN A 16 17.12 -7.52 49.64
N LEU A 17 18.03 -8.49 49.80
CA LEU A 17 18.10 -9.22 51.07
C LEU A 17 18.39 -8.26 52.21
N GLU A 18 17.59 -8.36 53.25
CA GLU A 18 17.78 -7.64 54.50
C GLU A 18 18.63 -8.47 55.46
N THR A 19 19.30 -7.81 56.42
CA THR A 19 20.11 -8.52 57.42
C THR A 19 19.28 -9.41 58.36
N SER A 20 17.97 -9.16 58.43
CA SER A 20 17.00 -9.95 59.18
C SER A 20 16.41 -11.13 58.40
N ASP A 21 16.66 -11.23 57.09
CA ASP A 21 16.09 -12.30 56.28
C ASP A 21 16.72 -13.66 56.61
N PRO A 22 15.91 -14.73 56.76
CA PRO A 22 16.45 -16.06 57.02
C PRO A 22 17.14 -16.64 55.78
N VAL A 23 18.17 -17.47 55.94
CA VAL A 23 18.82 -18.15 54.81
C VAL A 23 17.99 -19.37 54.39
N VAL A 24 16.98 -19.16 53.54
CA VAL A 24 16.08 -20.21 53.04
C VAL A 24 16.24 -20.35 51.53
N GLY A 25 16.78 -21.49 51.11
CA GLY A 25 16.84 -21.91 49.71
C GLY A 25 15.61 -22.69 49.25
N GLY A 26 15.68 -23.29 48.07
CA GLY A 26 14.56 -23.99 47.44
C GLY A 26 13.55 -23.04 46.76
N PRO A 27 12.50 -23.59 46.11
CA PRO A 27 11.45 -22.81 45.46
C PRO A 27 10.77 -21.83 46.43
N GLY A 28 10.69 -20.55 46.08
CA GLY A 28 10.10 -19.51 46.93
C GLY A 28 10.92 -19.13 48.17
N GLY A 29 12.11 -19.71 48.35
CA GLY A 29 13.02 -19.35 49.42
C GLY A 29 13.57 -17.93 49.24
N VAL A 30 13.65 -17.16 50.33
CA VAL A 30 14.07 -15.74 50.27
C VAL A 30 15.48 -15.57 49.72
N SER A 31 16.38 -16.54 49.95
CA SER A 31 17.75 -16.52 49.38
C SER A 31 17.78 -16.62 47.85
N ASN A 32 16.75 -17.18 47.23
CA ASN A 32 16.65 -17.33 45.77
C ASN A 32 15.83 -16.21 45.10
N ARG A 33 15.14 -15.36 45.87
CA ARG A 33 14.17 -14.39 45.35
C ARG A 33 14.77 -13.44 44.31
N GLN A 34 15.96 -12.91 44.56
CA GLN A 34 16.61 -11.97 43.64
C GLN A 34 16.93 -12.63 42.30
N ALA A 35 17.39 -13.89 42.34
CA ALA A 35 17.71 -14.67 41.14
C ALA A 35 16.44 -15.06 40.37
N GLU A 36 15.36 -15.43 41.08
CA GLU A 36 14.04 -15.68 40.48
C GLU A 36 13.54 -14.44 39.73
N GLN A 37 13.58 -13.28 40.38
CA GLN A 37 13.11 -12.03 39.77
C GLN A 37 13.92 -11.60 38.54
N LEU A 38 15.24 -11.82 38.57
CA LEU A 38 16.11 -11.56 37.43
C LEU A 38 15.87 -12.54 36.27
N ALA A 39 15.69 -13.82 36.60
CA ALA A 39 15.42 -14.84 35.60
C ALA A 39 14.08 -14.57 34.89
N ASP A 40 13.03 -14.23 35.65
CA ASP A 40 11.71 -13.97 35.11
C ASP A 40 11.68 -12.76 34.17
N ARG A 41 12.34 -11.66 34.57
CA ARG A 41 12.52 -10.48 33.71
C ARG A 41 13.28 -10.80 32.42
N THR A 42 14.31 -11.65 32.52
CA THR A 42 15.11 -12.05 31.36
C THR A 42 14.27 -12.89 30.40
N ALA A 43 13.46 -13.81 30.92
CA ALA A 43 12.53 -14.61 30.13
C ALA A 43 11.45 -13.74 29.46
N TYR A 44 10.90 -12.75 30.18
CA TYR A 44 9.98 -11.77 29.63
C TYR A 44 10.61 -10.95 28.48
N LEU A 45 11.78 -10.35 28.70
CA LEU A 45 12.47 -9.54 27.68
C LEU A 45 12.86 -10.36 26.45
N LYS A 46 13.29 -11.61 26.66
CA LYS A 46 13.57 -12.53 25.56
C LYS A 46 12.32 -12.78 24.72
N LYS A 47 11.17 -13.03 25.37
CA LYS A 47 9.91 -13.25 24.66
C LYS A 47 9.47 -12.02 23.87
N GLU A 48 9.63 -10.83 24.43
CA GLU A 48 9.29 -9.56 23.76
C GLU A 48 10.19 -9.33 22.53
N LEU A 49 11.49 -9.60 22.65
CA LEU A 49 12.45 -9.51 21.55
C LEU A 49 12.12 -10.50 20.43
N GLU A 50 11.81 -11.74 20.79
CA GLU A 50 11.39 -12.78 19.83
C GLU A 50 10.09 -12.39 19.14
N SER A 51 9.08 -11.89 19.87
CA SER A 51 7.82 -11.41 19.31
C SER A 51 8.02 -10.26 18.34
N THR A 52 8.84 -9.27 18.70
CA THR A 52 9.16 -8.14 17.83
C THR A 52 9.86 -8.62 16.55
N GLY A 53 10.75 -9.60 16.67
CA GLY A 53 11.40 -10.23 15.52
C GLY A 53 10.42 -10.96 14.60
N GLU A 54 9.48 -11.71 15.17
CA GLU A 54 8.41 -12.42 14.45
C GLU A 54 7.45 -11.45 13.72
N ASP A 55 7.08 -10.34 14.36
CA ASP A 55 6.23 -9.31 13.77
C ASP A 55 6.93 -8.61 12.59
N LEU A 56 8.22 -8.27 12.75
CA LEU A 56 9.01 -7.68 11.67
C LEU A 56 9.18 -8.66 10.51
N GLN A 57 9.43 -9.94 10.80
CA GLN A 57 9.53 -10.96 9.78
C GLN A 57 8.21 -11.12 9.02
N SER A 58 7.08 -11.13 9.73
CA SER A 58 5.75 -11.16 9.14
C SER A 58 5.47 -9.93 8.27
N HIS A 59 5.95 -8.74 8.68
CA HIS A 59 5.87 -7.51 7.89
C HIS A 59 6.71 -7.60 6.60
N ILE A 60 7.91 -8.17 6.67
CA ILE A 60 8.80 -8.37 5.51
C ILE A 60 8.23 -9.39 4.52
N ASP A 61 7.65 -10.49 5.03
CA ASP A 61 7.11 -11.58 4.21
C ASP A 61 5.75 -11.23 3.59
N ALA A 62 5.02 -10.26 4.16
CA ALA A 62 3.78 -9.79 3.60
C ALA A 62 4.00 -9.11 2.24
N ALA A 63 3.24 -9.54 1.22
CA ALA A 63 3.30 -8.93 -0.11
C ALA A 63 2.87 -7.44 -0.12
N ASP A 64 1.97 -7.06 0.79
CA ASP A 64 1.52 -5.68 1.01
C ASP A 64 1.29 -5.42 2.50
N PRO A 65 2.34 -5.04 3.27
CA PRO A 65 2.20 -4.77 4.69
C PRO A 65 1.52 -3.42 5.00
N HIS A 66 1.18 -2.62 3.98
CA HIS A 66 0.62 -1.28 4.14
C HIS A 66 -0.59 -1.06 3.23
N THR A 67 -1.65 -1.83 3.48
CA THR A 67 -2.88 -1.89 2.68
C THR A 67 -3.68 -0.58 2.62
N GLN A 68 -3.35 0.41 3.46
CA GLN A 68 -3.92 1.75 3.37
C GLN A 68 -3.41 2.56 2.16
N TYR A 69 -2.35 2.10 1.49
CA TYR A 69 -1.80 2.73 0.29
C TYR A 69 -2.09 1.90 -0.95
N ALA A 70 -2.04 2.53 -2.12
CA ALA A 70 -2.18 1.81 -3.38
C ALA A 70 -0.96 0.90 -3.62
N PRO A 71 -1.15 -0.34 -4.13
CA PRO A 71 -0.04 -1.24 -4.45
C PRO A 71 0.95 -0.63 -5.44
N LYS A 72 2.24 -0.94 -5.29
CA LYS A 72 3.26 -0.45 -6.24
C LYS A 72 3.08 -1.00 -7.65
N ALA A 73 2.70 -2.27 -7.76
CA ALA A 73 2.43 -2.94 -9.02
C ALA A 73 0.94 -2.85 -9.33
N SER A 74 0.60 -2.23 -10.46
CA SER A 74 -0.78 -2.12 -10.97
C SER A 74 -1.79 -1.62 -9.92
N PRO A 75 -1.59 -0.41 -9.33
CA PRO A 75 -2.51 0.12 -8.34
C PRO A 75 -3.92 0.28 -8.90
N ALA A 76 -4.92 -0.21 -8.16
CA ALA A 76 -6.30 0.21 -8.36
C ALA A 76 -6.50 1.59 -7.71
N LEU A 77 -6.66 2.63 -8.51
CA LEU A 77 -6.92 3.98 -8.02
C LEU A 77 -8.41 4.14 -7.69
N THR A 78 -8.72 4.68 -6.51
CA THR A 78 -10.09 4.97 -6.06
C THR A 78 -10.28 6.46 -5.80
N GLY A 79 -11.53 6.93 -5.73
CA GLY A 79 -11.84 8.37 -5.59
C GLY A 79 -11.52 9.18 -6.84
N THR A 80 -10.91 10.36 -6.68
CA THR A 80 -10.51 11.26 -7.78
C THR A 80 -8.99 11.45 -7.78
N PRO A 81 -8.22 10.54 -8.40
CA PRO A 81 -6.77 10.65 -8.43
C PRO A 81 -6.32 11.88 -9.21
N THR A 82 -5.32 12.59 -8.69
CA THR A 82 -4.70 13.74 -9.37
C THR A 82 -3.28 13.39 -9.81
N ALA A 83 -2.88 13.87 -10.98
CA ALA A 83 -1.50 13.83 -11.46
C ALA A 83 -1.13 15.20 -12.06
N PRO A 84 0.16 15.56 -12.15
CA PRO A 84 0.60 16.76 -12.84
C PRO A 84 0.18 16.76 -14.32
N THR A 85 -0.26 17.91 -14.84
CA THR A 85 -0.58 18.05 -16.26
C THR A 85 0.71 18.10 -17.07
N ALA A 86 0.90 17.12 -17.96
CA ALA A 86 2.03 17.10 -18.89
C ALA A 86 2.00 18.31 -19.84
N ALA A 87 3.19 18.76 -20.27
CA ALA A 87 3.30 19.75 -21.33
C ALA A 87 2.84 19.16 -22.68
N ALA A 88 2.44 20.02 -23.61
CA ALA A 88 2.07 19.59 -24.96
C ALA A 88 3.22 18.86 -25.68
N GLY A 89 2.90 17.81 -26.42
CA GLY A 89 3.88 17.04 -27.22
C GLY A 89 4.64 15.96 -26.44
N VAL A 90 4.39 15.78 -25.15
CA VAL A 90 4.95 14.66 -24.38
C VAL A 90 4.39 13.33 -24.92
N ASN A 91 5.30 12.40 -25.25
CA ASN A 91 5.00 11.12 -25.88
C ASN A 91 5.68 9.93 -25.17
N ASN A 92 5.72 9.96 -23.84
CA ASN A 92 6.32 8.92 -23.00
C ASN A 92 5.25 8.25 -22.10
N ALA A 93 5.68 7.46 -21.12
CA ALA A 93 4.79 6.71 -20.23
C ALA A 93 4.15 7.55 -19.09
N GLN A 94 4.18 8.88 -19.15
CA GLN A 94 3.47 9.72 -18.18
C GLN A 94 1.95 9.53 -18.26
N ILE A 95 1.28 9.67 -17.11
CA ILE A 95 -0.19 9.60 -17.04
C ILE A 95 -0.79 10.81 -17.77
N ALA A 96 -1.65 10.56 -18.74
CA ALA A 96 -2.45 11.59 -19.37
C ALA A 96 -3.56 12.06 -18.43
N THR A 97 -3.45 13.29 -17.93
CA THR A 97 -4.51 13.92 -17.11
C THR A 97 -5.70 14.35 -17.96
N THR A 98 -6.87 14.50 -17.34
CA THR A 98 -8.06 15.04 -17.99
C THR A 98 -7.81 16.43 -18.58
N ALA A 99 -7.08 17.30 -17.86
CA ALA A 99 -6.69 18.62 -18.34
C ALA A 99 -5.82 18.57 -19.60
N TYR A 100 -4.85 17.63 -19.67
CA TYR A 100 -4.03 17.42 -20.87
C TYR A 100 -4.88 17.01 -22.08
N VAL A 101 -5.78 16.04 -21.91
CA VAL A 101 -6.65 15.55 -22.99
C VAL A 101 -7.60 16.66 -23.48
N MET A 102 -8.19 17.43 -22.56
CA MET A 102 -9.04 18.57 -22.91
C MET A 102 -8.28 19.62 -23.72
N ALA A 103 -7.05 19.96 -23.32
CA ALA A 103 -6.22 20.91 -24.05
C ALA A 103 -5.85 20.41 -25.46
N ALA A 104 -5.51 19.13 -25.60
CA ALA A 104 -5.18 18.52 -26.89
C ALA A 104 -6.38 18.53 -27.85
N ILE A 105 -7.58 18.19 -27.36
CA ILE A 105 -8.82 18.24 -28.15
C ILE A 105 -9.15 19.67 -28.56
N ALA A 106 -9.04 20.62 -27.64
CA ALA A 106 -9.27 22.03 -27.94
C ALA A 106 -8.30 22.54 -29.02
N ALA A 107 -7.02 22.17 -28.94
CA ALA A 107 -6.03 22.52 -29.96
C ALA A 107 -6.39 21.92 -31.34
N LEU A 108 -6.85 20.66 -31.39
CA LEU A 108 -7.30 20.01 -32.62
C LEU A 108 -8.51 20.73 -33.24
N VAL A 109 -9.53 21.02 -32.44
CA VAL A 109 -10.76 21.70 -32.90
C VAL A 109 -10.45 23.12 -33.39
N ASN A 110 -9.61 23.86 -32.66
CA ASN A 110 -9.22 25.22 -33.03
C ASN A 110 -8.30 25.27 -34.26
N GLY A 111 -7.56 24.21 -34.56
CA GLY A 111 -6.67 24.14 -35.71
C GLY A 111 -7.40 24.15 -37.05
N SER A 112 -8.62 23.58 -37.10
CA SER A 112 -9.37 23.44 -38.36
C SER A 112 -10.91 23.46 -38.21
N PRO A 113 -11.54 24.52 -37.66
CA PRO A 113 -12.99 24.56 -37.47
C PRO A 113 -13.77 24.36 -38.78
N GLY A 114 -13.33 25.01 -39.86
CA GLY A 114 -13.98 24.90 -41.17
C GLY A 114 -13.84 23.51 -41.79
N ALA A 115 -12.71 22.82 -41.61
CA ALA A 115 -12.56 21.47 -42.11
C ALA A 115 -13.49 20.49 -41.36
N LEU A 116 -13.62 20.64 -40.04
CA LEU A 116 -14.57 19.84 -39.25
C LEU A 116 -16.02 20.07 -39.68
N ASP A 117 -16.37 21.32 -40.02
CA ASP A 117 -17.69 21.65 -40.57
C ASP A 117 -17.91 21.01 -41.95
N THR A 118 -16.94 21.11 -42.87
CA THR A 118 -17.05 20.46 -44.19
C THR A 118 -17.18 18.94 -44.10
N LEU A 119 -16.50 18.31 -43.14
CA LEU A 119 -16.62 16.87 -42.91
C LEU A 119 -18.02 16.50 -42.40
N LYS A 120 -18.61 17.32 -41.54
CA LYS A 120 -19.98 17.15 -41.06
C LYS A 120 -21.00 17.31 -42.19
N GLU A 121 -20.84 18.33 -43.04
CA GLU A 121 -21.70 18.54 -44.22
C GLU A 121 -21.63 17.36 -45.19
N LEU A 122 -20.42 16.86 -45.47
CA LEU A 122 -20.24 15.71 -46.34
C LEU A 122 -20.85 14.43 -45.76
N ALA A 123 -20.66 14.17 -44.46
CA ALA A 123 -21.29 13.03 -43.79
C ALA A 123 -22.82 13.08 -43.91
N ALA A 124 -23.42 14.25 -43.68
CA ALA A 124 -24.85 14.47 -43.86
C ALA A 124 -25.29 14.30 -45.32
N ALA A 125 -24.52 14.80 -46.29
CA ALA A 125 -24.82 14.66 -47.72
C ALA A 125 -24.81 13.20 -48.21
N LEU A 126 -23.98 12.36 -47.58
CA LEU A 126 -23.92 10.93 -47.83
C LEU A 126 -24.91 10.12 -46.97
N GLY A 127 -25.68 10.79 -46.10
CA GLY A 127 -26.69 10.17 -45.24
C GLY A 127 -26.12 9.30 -44.12
N ASP A 128 -24.90 9.59 -43.65
CA ASP A 128 -24.18 8.81 -42.64
C ASP A 128 -24.07 7.30 -42.99
N ASP A 129 -24.11 6.97 -44.28
CA ASP A 129 -24.18 5.59 -44.77
C ASP A 129 -22.78 4.93 -44.87
N PRO A 130 -22.46 3.93 -44.01
CA PRO A 130 -21.18 3.24 -44.06
C PRO A 130 -20.97 2.42 -45.34
N ASN A 131 -22.07 2.08 -46.03
CA ASN A 131 -22.09 1.31 -47.26
C ASN A 131 -22.55 2.17 -48.45
N PHE A 132 -22.29 3.49 -48.41
CA PHE A 132 -22.75 4.45 -49.42
C PHE A 132 -22.57 3.93 -50.87
N SER A 133 -21.41 3.36 -51.18
CA SER A 133 -21.14 2.77 -52.50
C SER A 133 -22.15 1.67 -52.89
N THR A 134 -22.46 0.74 -51.98
CA THR A 134 -23.43 -0.34 -52.20
C THR A 134 -24.85 0.20 -52.33
N THR A 135 -25.22 1.16 -51.49
CA THR A 135 -26.54 1.81 -51.52
C THR A 135 -26.78 2.52 -52.85
N VAL A 136 -25.78 3.24 -53.37
CA VAL A 136 -25.88 3.91 -54.66
C VAL A 136 -25.95 2.89 -55.80
N LEU A 137 -25.15 1.82 -55.76
CA LEU A 137 -25.19 0.75 -56.77
C LEU A 137 -26.58 0.10 -56.86
N ASN A 138 -27.22 -0.19 -55.72
CA ASN A 138 -28.56 -0.77 -55.68
C ASN A 138 -29.65 0.20 -56.16
N LYS A 139 -29.44 1.52 -56.07
CA LYS A 139 -30.39 2.53 -56.58
C LYS A 139 -30.28 2.76 -58.09
N LEU A 140 -29.18 2.31 -58.71
CA LEU A 140 -28.90 2.50 -60.13
C LEU A 140 -29.25 1.28 -60.99
N ALA A 141 -29.39 0.11 -60.36
CA ALA A 141 -29.87 -1.13 -60.96
C ALA A 141 -31.40 -1.16 -61.06
#